data_AF-A0A9D6YVH3-F1
#
_entry.id   AF-A0A9D6YVH3-F1
#
_cell.length_a   1.000
_cell.length_b   1.000
_cell.length_c   1.000
_cell.angle_alpha   90.00
_cell.angle_beta   90.00
_cell.angle_gamma   90.00
#
_symmetry.space_group_name_H-M   'P 1'
#
loop_
_entity.id
_entity.type
_entity.pdbx_description
1 polymer ?
#
loop_
_entity_poly.entity_id
_entity_poly.type
_entity_poly.pdbx_seq_one_letter_code
_entity_poly.pdbx_strand_id
1 'polypeptide(L)'
;MSDSLKSKRLFWIAMIIIAISVMTLSGVISEAQDKEIKKGLKVTILLFSGRPDPTYLLEDKDAIERLKILITAAKVNEKFEKTTVIPSILGYKGIIVDNQTKVPAIPAHLAVYKGNIEVKNERKKILIDEGGAIEDLLLKQAIEKGVIDEKILKRMKSETAK
;
A
#
# COMPACT_ATOMS: atom_id res chain seq x y z
N MET A 1 10.08 -12.42 -82.16
CA MET A 1 11.10 -11.50 -81.58
C MET A 1 10.39 -10.19 -81.27
N SER A 2 10.57 -9.64 -80.06
CA SER A 2 9.95 -8.39 -79.57
C SER A 2 8.55 -8.46 -78.90
N ASP A 3 8.32 -9.35 -77.95
CA ASP A 3 7.24 -9.13 -76.95
C ASP A 3 7.53 -9.62 -75.51
N SER A 4 8.75 -10.11 -75.26
CA SER A 4 9.13 -10.67 -73.94
C SER A 4 9.84 -9.67 -73.01
N LEU A 5 10.02 -8.41 -73.42
CA LEU A 5 10.79 -7.41 -72.63
C LEU A 5 9.95 -6.34 -71.93
N LYS A 6 8.64 -6.23 -72.18
CA LYS A 6 7.79 -5.21 -71.53
C LYS A 6 7.12 -5.68 -70.23
N SER A 7 6.91 -6.98 -70.02
CA SER A 7 6.24 -7.49 -68.81
C SER A 7 7.13 -7.54 -67.56
N LYS A 8 8.46 -7.59 -67.72
CA LYS A 8 9.40 -7.64 -66.58
C LYS A 8 9.71 -6.28 -65.96
N ARG A 9 9.40 -5.17 -66.64
CA ARG A 9 9.60 -3.81 -66.11
C ARG A 9 8.39 -3.25 -65.37
N LEU A 10 7.18 -3.76 -65.63
CA LEU A 10 6.00 -3.43 -64.81
C LEU A 10 5.95 -4.20 -63.49
N PHE A 11 6.55 -5.38 -63.42
CA PHE A 11 6.56 -6.19 -62.20
C PHE A 11 7.51 -5.67 -61.10
N TRP A 12 8.44 -4.78 -61.44
CA TRP A 12 9.38 -4.17 -60.49
C TRP A 12 8.87 -2.87 -59.85
N ILE A 13 7.90 -2.17 -60.47
CA ILE A 13 7.36 -0.92 -59.91
C ILE A 13 6.24 -1.20 -58.88
N ALA A 14 5.57 -2.36 -58.97
CA ALA A 14 4.62 -2.80 -57.94
C ALA A 14 5.31 -3.34 -56.67
N MET A 15 6.63 -3.59 -56.71
CA MET A 15 7.44 -4.10 -55.60
C MET A 15 8.21 -3.00 -54.83
N ILE A 16 7.82 -1.73 -54.99
CA ILE A 16 8.42 -0.59 -54.24
C ILE A 16 7.31 0.29 -53.61
N ILE A 17 6.13 -0.27 -53.32
CA ILE A 17 5.13 0.34 -52.43
C ILE A 17 4.71 -0.67 -51.35
N ILE A 18 5.66 -1.49 -50.89
CA ILE A 18 5.51 -2.35 -49.69
C ILE A 18 6.78 -2.20 -48.85
N ALA A 19 7.19 -0.96 -48.58
CA ALA A 19 8.38 -0.66 -47.79
C ALA A 19 8.21 0.58 -46.89
N ILE A 20 6.97 0.97 -46.57
CA ILE A 20 6.68 2.01 -45.57
C ILE A 20 5.45 1.59 -44.77
N SER A 21 5.63 0.64 -43.86
CA SER A 21 4.77 0.47 -42.68
C SER A 21 5.53 -0.22 -41.55
N VAL A 22 6.78 0.19 -41.33
CA VAL A 22 7.51 -0.07 -40.08
C VAL A 22 7.45 1.21 -39.27
N MET A 23 6.28 1.51 -38.71
CA MET A 23 6.12 2.51 -37.66
C MET A 23 5.17 1.96 -36.60
N THR A 24 5.79 1.41 -35.57
CA THR A 24 5.36 1.51 -34.16
C THR A 24 3.91 1.11 -33.88
N LEU A 25 3.62 -0.19 -33.90
CA LEU A 25 2.95 -0.76 -32.74
C LEU A 25 4.03 -1.20 -31.76
N SER A 26 4.62 -0.23 -31.08
CA SER A 26 5.05 -0.47 -29.70
C SER A 26 3.75 -0.72 -28.96
N GLY A 27 3.29 -1.97 -29.00
CA GLY A 27 2.25 -2.45 -28.13
C GLY A 27 2.65 -2.02 -26.74
N VAL A 28 1.92 -1.03 -26.23
CA VAL A 28 1.81 -0.84 -24.80
C VAL A 28 1.32 -2.19 -24.33
N ILE A 29 2.26 -3.01 -23.85
CA ILE A 29 1.94 -4.12 -22.98
C ILE A 29 1.33 -3.41 -21.79
N SER A 30 0.02 -3.20 -21.85
CA SER A 30 -0.78 -3.01 -20.67
C SER A 30 -0.56 -4.28 -19.88
N GLU A 31 0.48 -4.27 -19.05
CA GLU A 31 0.48 -4.94 -17.77
C GLU A 31 -0.63 -4.31 -16.92
N ALA A 32 -1.87 -4.39 -17.41
CA ALA A 32 -2.96 -4.80 -16.56
C ALA A 32 -2.70 -6.27 -16.24
N GLN A 33 -1.62 -6.51 -15.49
CA GLN A 33 -1.53 -7.67 -14.64
C GLN A 33 -2.82 -7.60 -13.84
N ASP A 34 -3.68 -8.58 -14.10
CA ASP A 34 -4.77 -8.96 -13.24
C ASP A 34 -4.12 -9.25 -11.89
N LYS A 35 -3.92 -8.19 -11.10
CA LYS A 35 -3.39 -8.26 -9.74
C LYS A 35 -4.48 -8.98 -9.01
N GLU A 36 -4.33 -10.30 -8.93
CA GLU A 36 -5.03 -11.15 -7.99
C GLU A 36 -5.13 -10.35 -6.70
N ILE A 37 -6.35 -9.91 -6.36
CA ILE A 37 -6.59 -8.99 -5.25
C ILE A 37 -6.26 -9.79 -4.00
N LYS A 38 -4.98 -9.75 -3.60
CA LYS A 38 -4.50 -10.41 -2.39
C LYS A 38 -5.29 -9.85 -1.24
N LYS A 39 -6.14 -10.69 -0.66
CA LYS A 39 -7.03 -10.32 0.44
C LYS A 39 -6.17 -10.05 1.66
N GLY A 40 -6.15 -8.80 2.11
CA GLY A 40 -5.32 -8.37 3.22
C GLY A 40 -5.52 -6.90 3.56
N LEU A 41 -4.85 -6.47 4.62
CA LEU A 41 -4.83 -5.09 5.07
C LEU A 41 -3.51 -4.44 4.65
N LYS A 42 -3.57 -3.29 3.96
CA LYS A 42 -2.35 -2.55 3.62
C LYS A 42 -1.93 -1.76 4.86
N VAL A 43 -0.76 -2.04 5.40
CA VAL A 43 -0.21 -1.38 6.58
C VAL A 43 0.96 -0.51 6.17
N THR A 44 0.92 0.77 6.57
CA THR A 44 1.96 1.78 6.28
C THR A 44 2.51 2.30 7.59
N ILE A 45 3.82 2.16 7.80
CA ILE A 45 4.52 2.70 8.98
C ILE A 45 4.97 4.12 8.63
N LEU A 46 4.41 5.12 9.32
CA LEU A 46 4.68 6.52 9.02
C LEU A 46 5.99 6.96 9.68
N LEU A 47 7.04 7.13 8.86
CA LEU A 47 8.39 7.48 9.29
C LEU A 47 8.91 8.66 8.46
N PHE A 48 8.87 9.86 9.03
CA PHE A 48 9.42 11.04 8.38
C PHE A 48 10.95 11.04 8.46
N SER A 49 11.59 10.44 7.45
CA SER A 49 13.06 10.27 7.36
C SER A 49 13.68 10.70 6.03
N GLY A 50 12.89 11.31 5.14
CA GLY A 50 13.30 11.61 3.76
C GLY A 50 13.28 10.39 2.82
N ARG A 51 12.87 9.22 3.33
CA ARG A 51 12.62 7.99 2.55
C ARG A 51 11.12 7.71 2.46
N PRO A 52 10.66 6.95 1.45
CA PRO A 52 9.28 6.48 1.40
C PRO A 52 8.88 5.71 2.67
N ASP A 53 7.65 5.89 3.12
CA ASP A 53 7.11 5.20 4.29
C ASP A 53 7.03 3.67 4.03
N PRO A 54 7.64 2.83 4.90
CA PRO A 54 7.57 1.39 4.76
C PRO A 54 6.13 0.89 4.73
N THR A 55 5.82 0.01 3.78
CA THR A 55 4.47 -0.52 3.58
C THR A 55 4.54 -2.03 3.40
N TYR A 56 3.59 -2.75 4.00
CA TYR A 56 3.43 -4.19 3.80
C TYR A 56 1.96 -4.59 3.75
N LEU A 57 1.69 -5.80 3.25
CA LEU A 57 0.36 -6.41 3.25
C LEU A 57 0.25 -7.38 4.43
N LEU A 58 -0.72 -7.16 5.30
CA LEU A 58 -1.05 -8.07 6.39
C LEU A 58 -2.07 -9.10 5.89
N GLU A 59 -1.58 -10.32 5.65
CA GLU A 59 -2.36 -11.47 5.16
C GLU A 59 -2.51 -12.57 6.21
N ASP A 60 -1.73 -12.48 7.30
CA ASP A 60 -1.74 -13.48 8.36
C ASP A 60 -3.09 -13.47 9.11
N LYS A 61 -3.79 -14.61 9.06
CA LYS A 61 -5.14 -14.73 9.61
C LYS A 61 -5.17 -14.54 11.12
N ASP A 62 -4.16 -15.05 11.83
CA ASP A 62 -4.10 -14.95 13.29
C ASP A 62 -3.84 -13.50 13.72
N ALA A 63 -2.97 -12.79 13.01
CA ALA A 63 -2.72 -11.38 13.23
C ALA A 63 -3.97 -10.53 12.93
N ILE A 64 -4.71 -10.84 11.86
CA ILE A 64 -5.96 -10.14 11.52
C ILE A 64 -7.04 -10.38 12.58
N GLU A 65 -7.23 -11.62 13.04
CA GLU A 65 -8.21 -11.91 14.10
C GLU A 65 -7.80 -11.26 15.44
N ARG A 66 -6.51 -11.26 15.78
CA ARG A 66 -6.01 -10.51 16.96
C ARG A 66 -6.29 -9.03 16.85
N LEU A 67 -6.00 -8.42 15.70
CA LEU A 67 -6.29 -7.00 15.44
C LEU A 67 -7.79 -6.70 15.61
N LYS A 68 -8.65 -7.56 15.08
CA LYS A 68 -10.11 -7.44 15.20
C LYS A 68 -10.57 -7.50 16.66
N ILE A 69 -10.04 -8.43 17.45
CA ILE A 69 -10.35 -8.54 18.88
C ILE A 69 -9.94 -7.26 19.61
N LEU A 70 -8.72 -6.76 19.36
CA LEU A 70 -8.20 -5.55 20.00
C LEU A 70 -9.05 -4.31 19.66
N ILE A 71 -9.40 -4.12 18.38
CA ILE A 71 -10.26 -3.00 17.94
C ILE A 71 -11.64 -3.09 18.58
N THR A 72 -12.22 -4.29 18.65
CA THR A 72 -13.57 -4.49 19.21
C THR A 72 -13.60 -4.27 20.72
N ALA A 73 -12.51 -4.62 21.42
CA ALA A 73 -12.38 -4.39 22.86
C ALA A 73 -12.03 -2.93 23.21
N ALA A 74 -11.52 -2.16 22.25
CA ALA A 74 -11.10 -0.78 22.48
C ALA A 74 -12.27 0.14 22.86
N LYS A 75 -12.07 0.96 23.89
CA LYS A 75 -13.06 1.92 24.38
C LYS A 75 -12.94 3.22 23.61
N VAL A 76 -14.07 3.93 23.45
CA VAL A 76 -14.07 5.27 22.85
C VAL A 76 -13.34 6.25 23.77
N ASN A 77 -12.46 7.07 23.20
CA ASN A 77 -11.81 8.17 23.89
C ASN A 77 -12.60 9.47 23.69
N GLU A 78 -13.55 9.74 24.57
CA GLU A 78 -14.40 10.96 24.50
C GLU A 78 -13.63 12.25 24.81
N LYS A 79 -12.46 12.15 25.44
CA LYS A 79 -11.64 13.30 25.86
C LYS A 79 -10.52 13.63 24.86
N PHE A 80 -10.52 13.01 23.68
CA PHE A 80 -9.49 13.30 22.69
C PHE A 80 -9.76 14.64 22.01
N GLU A 81 -8.89 15.62 22.24
CA GLU A 81 -9.10 17.00 21.80
C GLU A 81 -8.58 17.29 20.38
N LYS A 82 -7.71 16.43 19.83
CA LYS A 82 -7.09 16.70 18.52
C LYS A 82 -7.96 16.21 17.37
N THR A 83 -7.77 16.82 16.20
CA THR A 83 -8.49 16.40 14.99
C THR A 83 -8.03 15.05 14.46
N THR A 84 -6.81 14.57 14.77
CA THR A 84 -6.31 13.26 14.34
C THR A 84 -5.28 12.71 15.34
N VAL A 85 -5.12 11.38 15.36
CA VAL A 85 -4.09 10.70 16.16
C VAL A 85 -2.69 10.82 15.55
N ILE A 86 -2.57 11.04 14.25
CA ILE A 86 -1.29 11.14 13.57
C ILE A 86 -0.72 12.56 13.73
N PRO A 87 0.41 12.76 14.44
CA PRO A 87 1.02 14.07 14.61
C PRO A 87 1.85 14.51 13.39
N SER A 88 2.07 15.81 13.30
CA SER A 88 2.99 16.44 12.35
C SER A 88 4.38 16.63 12.96
N ILE A 89 5.09 15.52 13.23
CA ILE A 89 6.46 15.53 13.80
C ILE A 89 7.47 14.83 12.87
N LEU A 90 8.76 15.11 13.10
CA LEU A 90 9.85 14.33 12.51
C LEU A 90 9.94 12.94 13.16
N GLY A 91 10.46 11.96 12.43
CA GLY A 91 10.58 10.59 12.93
C GLY A 91 9.27 9.80 12.86
N TYR A 92 9.00 8.99 13.87
CA TYR A 92 7.85 8.09 13.88
C TYR A 92 6.54 8.80 14.22
N LYS A 93 5.56 8.68 13.32
CA LYS A 93 4.26 9.35 13.42
C LYS A 93 3.10 8.38 13.68
N GLY A 94 3.34 7.08 13.72
CA GLY A 94 2.29 6.07 13.87
C GLY A 94 2.15 5.17 12.66
N ILE A 95 0.98 4.54 12.56
CA ILE A 95 0.70 3.48 11.60
C ILE A 95 -0.66 3.76 10.96
N ILE A 96 -0.76 3.56 9.65
CA ILE A 96 -2.02 3.56 8.92
C ILE A 96 -2.31 2.15 8.44
N VAL A 97 -3.55 1.70 8.61
CA VAL A 97 -4.06 0.45 8.05
C VAL A 97 -5.26 0.77 7.16
N ASP A 98 -5.14 0.41 5.88
CA ASP A 98 -6.20 0.56 4.89
C ASP A 98 -6.81 -0.81 4.57
N ASN A 99 -8.11 -0.95 4.84
CA ASN A 99 -8.88 -2.17 4.61
C ASN A 99 -9.59 -2.13 3.24
N GLN A 100 -8.82 -2.09 2.16
CA GLN A 100 -9.37 -2.02 0.79
C GLN A 100 -10.15 -3.29 0.40
N THR A 101 -9.81 -4.42 1.03
CA THR A 101 -10.41 -5.73 0.75
C THR A 101 -11.67 -6.02 1.58
N LYS A 102 -12.11 -5.05 2.40
CA LYS A 102 -13.33 -5.11 3.23
C LYS A 102 -13.36 -6.32 4.16
N VAL A 103 -12.23 -6.60 4.81
CA VAL A 103 -12.16 -7.59 5.90
C VAL A 103 -13.24 -7.26 6.94
N PRO A 104 -14.14 -8.22 7.27
CA PRO A 104 -15.24 -7.96 8.19
C PRO A 104 -14.76 -7.52 9.57
N ALA A 105 -15.52 -6.62 10.21
CA ALA A 105 -15.24 -6.05 11.54
C ALA A 105 -13.92 -5.24 11.67
N ILE A 106 -13.15 -5.08 10.58
CA ILE A 106 -12.04 -4.12 10.52
C ILE A 106 -12.54 -2.85 9.84
N PRO A 107 -12.32 -1.66 10.43
CA PRO A 107 -12.70 -0.39 9.80
C PRO A 107 -12.06 -0.18 8.43
N ALA A 108 -12.69 0.60 7.57
CA ALA A 108 -12.15 0.90 6.24
C ALA A 108 -10.77 1.57 6.31
N HIS A 109 -10.59 2.46 7.30
CA HIS A 109 -9.33 3.09 7.61
C HIS A 109 -9.11 3.14 9.13
N LEU A 110 -7.89 2.86 9.54
CA LEU A 110 -7.43 2.83 10.91
C LEU A 110 -6.09 3.56 10.99
N ALA A 111 -5.95 4.48 11.93
CA ALA A 111 -4.67 5.09 12.25
C ALA A 111 -4.36 4.86 13.74
N VAL A 112 -3.12 4.52 14.05
CA VAL A 112 -2.70 4.14 15.41
C VAL A 112 -1.46 4.92 15.78
N TYR A 113 -1.48 5.55 16.95
CA TYR A 113 -0.32 6.26 17.49
C TYR A 113 -0.43 6.43 19.01
N LYS A 114 0.60 6.00 19.74
CA LYS A 114 0.79 6.26 21.18
C LYS A 114 -0.48 6.06 22.01
N GLY A 115 -1.03 4.85 21.98
CA GLY A 115 -2.18 4.49 22.80
C GLY A 115 -3.53 5.03 22.29
N ASN A 116 -3.58 5.67 21.13
CA ASN A 116 -4.81 6.16 20.52
C ASN A 116 -5.01 5.55 19.13
N ILE A 117 -6.28 5.32 18.81
CA ILE A 117 -6.72 4.71 17.57
C ILE A 117 -7.74 5.65 16.94
N GLU A 118 -7.50 6.07 15.71
CA GLU A 118 -8.52 6.70 14.89
C GLU A 118 -9.13 5.64 13.98
N VAL A 119 -10.45 5.46 14.04
CA VAL A 119 -11.20 4.61 13.11
C VAL A 119 -12.09 5.47 12.23
N LYS A 120 -12.10 5.16 10.93
CA LYS A 120 -12.96 5.82 9.95
C LYS A 120 -13.72 4.76 9.14
N ASN A 121 -15.00 4.61 9.49
CA ASN A 121 -16.01 3.99 8.66
C ASN A 121 -16.89 5.10 8.07
N GLU A 122 -18.16 5.17 8.47
CA GLU A 122 -19.07 6.28 8.12
C GLU A 122 -18.78 7.54 8.94
N ARG A 123 -18.42 7.36 10.22
CA ARG A 123 -18.04 8.44 11.13
C ARG A 123 -16.67 8.15 11.72
N LYS A 124 -15.93 9.24 11.93
CA LYS A 124 -14.66 9.20 12.65
C LYS A 124 -14.93 8.97 14.15
N LYS A 125 -14.20 8.04 14.75
CA LYS A 125 -14.15 7.85 16.21
C LYS A 125 -12.71 7.72 16.65
N ILE A 126 -12.43 8.17 17.87
CA ILE A 126 -11.15 7.91 18.53
C ILE A 126 -11.37 6.86 19.61
N LEU A 127 -10.53 5.83 19.62
CA LEU A 127 -10.52 4.75 20.59
C LEU A 127 -9.18 4.74 21.35
N ILE A 128 -9.15 4.03 22.46
CA ILE A 128 -7.96 3.83 23.29
C ILE A 128 -7.31 2.51 22.91
N ASP A 129 -6.03 2.54 22.52
CA ASP A 129 -5.19 1.34 22.38
C ASP A 129 -4.57 1.02 23.75
N GLU A 130 -5.31 0.28 24.56
CA GLU A 130 -4.89 -0.05 25.93
C GLU A 130 -3.58 -0.83 25.92
N GLY A 131 -2.54 -0.26 26.53
CA GLY A 131 -1.20 -0.83 26.54
C GLY A 131 -0.46 -0.77 25.20
N GLY A 132 -0.97 -0.08 24.17
CA GLY A 132 -0.32 0.01 22.85
C GLY A 132 -0.31 -1.33 22.10
N ALA A 133 -1.23 -2.23 22.41
CA ALA A 133 -1.24 -3.61 21.91
C ALA A 133 -1.41 -3.68 20.38
N ILE A 134 -2.22 -2.80 19.80
CA ILE A 134 -2.38 -2.73 18.34
C ILE A 134 -1.10 -2.21 17.68
N GLU A 135 -0.55 -1.12 18.21
CA GLU A 135 0.69 -0.54 17.70
C GLU A 135 1.83 -1.58 17.72
N ASP A 136 2.00 -2.29 18.84
CA ASP A 136 3.02 -3.33 19.00
C ASP A 136 2.78 -4.53 18.07
N LEU A 137 1.53 -4.98 17.90
CA LEU A 137 1.18 -6.06 16.97
C LEU A 137 1.62 -5.70 15.54
N LEU A 138 1.29 -4.49 15.08
CA LEU A 138 1.56 -4.05 13.72
C LEU A 138 3.05 -3.79 13.47
N LEU A 139 3.79 -3.28 14.46
CA LEU A 139 5.24 -3.10 14.36
C LEU A 139 5.97 -4.45 14.37
N LYS A 140 5.50 -5.40 15.17
CA LYS A 140 6.05 -6.77 15.17
C LYS A 140 5.89 -7.42 13.80
N GLN A 141 4.70 -7.33 13.20
CA GLN A 141 4.46 -7.82 11.84
C GLN A 141 5.36 -7.13 10.80
N ALA A 142 5.60 -5.82 10.95
CA ALA A 142 6.51 -5.09 10.07
C ALA A 142 7.96 -5.61 10.15
N ILE A 143 8.43 -5.99 11.34
CA ILE A 143 9.75 -6.62 11.52
C ILE A 143 9.79 -8.02 10.91
N GLU A 144 8.78 -8.83 11.19
CA GLU A 144 8.69 -10.21 10.66
C GLU A 144 8.67 -10.23 9.13
N LYS A 145 8.07 -9.21 8.50
CA LYS A 145 8.06 -9.00 7.04
C LYS A 145 9.33 -8.33 6.51
N GLY A 146 10.26 -7.92 7.37
CA GLY A 146 11.52 -7.29 7.00
C GLY A 146 11.38 -5.88 6.40
N VAL A 147 10.24 -5.21 6.58
CA VAL A 147 10.04 -3.84 6.07
C VAL A 147 10.61 -2.77 6.99
N ILE A 148 10.79 -3.09 8.27
CA ILE A 148 11.55 -2.30 9.24
C ILE A 148 12.53 -3.21 9.99
N ASP A 149 13.66 -2.67 10.42
CA ASP A 149 14.61 -3.41 11.25
C ASP A 149 14.38 -3.14 12.76
N GLU A 150 14.90 -4.01 13.61
CA GLU A 150 14.79 -3.84 15.07
C GLU A 150 15.48 -2.56 15.57
N LYS A 151 16.50 -2.09 14.86
CA LYS A 151 17.26 -0.88 15.23
C LYS A 151 16.39 0.37 15.07
N ILE A 152 15.62 0.44 13.98
CA ILE A 152 14.63 1.47 13.71
C ILE A 152 13.56 1.39 14.79
N LEU A 153 13.00 0.22 15.08
CA LEU A 153 12.00 0.08 16.15
C LEU A 153 12.52 0.59 17.51
N LYS A 154 13.76 0.24 17.88
CA LYS A 154 14.40 0.73 19.12
C LYS A 154 14.51 2.24 19.13
N ARG A 155 14.89 2.87 18.01
CA ARG A 155 14.94 4.33 17.87
C ARG A 155 13.56 4.96 18.06
N MET A 156 12.53 4.42 17.39
CA MET A 156 11.14 4.89 17.50
C MET A 156 10.62 4.86 18.95
N LYS A 157 10.91 3.77 19.68
CA LYS A 157 10.52 3.63 21.09
C LYS A 157 11.34 4.54 22.01
N SER A 158 12.63 4.74 21.74
CA SER A 158 13.51 5.60 22.55
C SER A 158 13.21 7.09 22.42
N GLU A 159 12.77 7.55 21.25
CA GLU A 159 12.33 8.94 21.02
C GLU A 159 11.00 9.26 21.73
N THR A 160 10.26 8.22 22.13
CA THR A 160 8.96 8.35 22.79
C THR A 160 9.06 8.48 24.31
N ALA A 161 10.19 8.09 24.91
CA ALA A 161 10.40 8.09 26.37
C ALA A 161 10.96 9.42 26.93
N LYS A 162 11.01 10.47 26.13
CA LYS A 162 11.39 11.84 26.53
C LYS A 162 10.18 12.77 26.46
#